data_AF-A0A349ZPG9-F1
#
_entry.id   AF-A0A349ZPG9-F1
#
_cell.length_a   1.000
_cell.length_b   1.000
_cell.length_c   1.000
_cell.angle_alpha   90.00
_cell.angle_beta   90.00
_cell.angle_gamma   90.00
#
_symmetry.space_group_name_H-M   'P 1'
#
loop_
_entity.id
_entity.type
_entity.pdbx_description
1 polymer ?
#
loop_
_entity_poly.entity_id
_entity_poly.type
_entity_poly.pdbx_seq_one_letter_code
_entity_poly.pdbx_strand_id
1 'polypeptide(L)'
;MADSQYLDDAFREICEELVQTFLKKHRDYGKGNILEIGEMGISYRIAEKVSRLKNLLQKSDSPENEPIDDSWTDIAVYAILAKLHRSGKFQKLEVNPKNK
;
A
#
# COMPACT_ATOMS: atom_id res chain seq x y z
N MET A 1 3.48 20.72 -6.43
CA MET A 1 4.64 20.26 -5.64
C MET A 1 5.86 20.54 -6.51
N ALA A 2 6.97 21.00 -5.93
CA ALA A 2 8.16 21.28 -6.75
C ALA A 2 8.61 19.97 -7.41
N ASP A 3 8.94 19.99 -8.71
CA ASP A 3 9.42 18.80 -9.40
C ASP A 3 10.61 18.21 -8.63
N SER A 4 10.53 16.91 -8.32
CA SER A 4 11.62 16.16 -7.70
C SER A 4 12.94 16.39 -8.43
N GLN A 5 13.94 16.90 -7.71
CA GLN A 5 15.26 17.20 -8.30
C GLN A 5 16.18 15.97 -8.26
N TYR A 6 16.04 15.12 -7.24
CA TYR A 6 16.84 13.92 -7.04
C TYR A 6 15.98 12.66 -6.85
N LEU A 7 16.59 11.48 -7.03
CA LEU A 7 15.87 10.21 -6.93
C LEU A 7 15.30 9.96 -5.53
N ASP A 8 15.99 10.42 -4.48
CA ASP A 8 15.49 10.30 -3.11
C ASP A 8 14.34 11.27 -2.80
N ASP A 9 14.24 12.40 -3.52
CA ASP A 9 13.04 13.26 -3.46
C ASP A 9 11.83 12.50 -4.04
N ALA A 10 11.98 11.93 -5.24
CA ALA A 10 10.92 11.17 -5.88
C ALA A 10 10.52 9.94 -5.05
N PHE A 11 11.49 9.27 -4.42
CA PHE A 11 11.20 8.15 -3.53
C PHE A 11 10.40 8.59 -2.29
N ARG A 12 10.70 9.78 -1.74
CA ARG A 12 9.94 10.34 -0.60
C ARG A 12 8.53 10.71 -1.00
N GLU A 13 8.34 11.32 -2.17
CA GLU A 13 7.01 11.64 -2.71
C GLU A 13 6.13 10.38 -2.78
N ILE A 14 6.65 9.29 -3.36
CA ILE A 14 5.92 8.01 -3.39
C ILE A 14 5.64 7.50 -1.97
N CYS A 15 6.59 7.60 -1.03
CA CYS A 15 6.33 7.19 0.36
C CYS A 15 5.20 8.01 1.01
N GLU A 16 5.08 9.30 0.71
CA GLU A 16 3.99 10.15 1.19
C GLU A 16 2.64 9.71 0.60
N GLU A 17 2.59 9.38 -0.68
CA GLU A 17 1.40 8.82 -1.34
C GLU A 17 0.97 7.47 -0.71
N LEU A 18 1.92 6.60 -0.37
CA LEU A 18 1.65 5.35 0.34
C LEU A 18 1.02 5.62 1.71
N VAL A 19 1.47 6.66 2.42
CA VAL A 19 0.84 7.08 3.70
C VAL A 19 -0.58 7.55 3.46
N GLN A 20 -0.84 8.36 2.45
CA GLN A 20 -2.21 8.80 2.14
C GLN A 20 -3.13 7.63 1.78
N THR A 21 -2.63 6.68 0.98
CA THR A 21 -3.37 5.46 0.62
C THR A 21 -3.68 4.60 1.84
N PHE A 22 -2.70 4.42 2.74
CA PHE A 22 -2.90 3.75 4.01
C PHE A 22 -3.98 4.45 4.85
N LEU A 23 -3.91 5.76 5.02
CA LEU A 23 -4.86 6.54 5.82
C LEU A 23 -6.28 6.41 5.27
N LYS A 24 -6.46 6.53 3.95
CA LYS A 24 -7.75 6.34 3.27
C LYS A 24 -8.34 4.96 3.56
N LYS A 25 -7.59 3.89 3.30
CA LYS A 25 -8.04 2.51 3.56
C LYS A 25 -8.30 2.27 5.05
N HIS A 26 -7.48 2.84 5.93
CA HIS A 26 -7.65 2.69 7.37
C HIS A 26 -8.92 3.38 7.87
N ARG A 27 -9.29 4.53 7.29
CA ARG A 27 -10.58 5.19 7.57
C ARG A 27 -11.75 4.29 7.15
N ASP A 28 -11.66 3.68 5.97
CA ASP A 28 -12.74 2.88 5.40
C ASP A 28 -12.95 1.52 6.10
N TYR A 29 -11.85 0.85 6.49
CA TYR A 29 -11.88 -0.54 6.98
C TYR A 29 -11.41 -0.72 8.44
N GLY A 30 -10.78 0.29 9.03
CA GLY A 30 -10.17 0.18 10.36
C GLY A 30 -9.05 -0.85 10.43
N LYS A 31 -8.81 -1.37 11.64
CA LYS A 31 -7.75 -2.36 11.93
C LYS A 31 -8.19 -3.82 11.79
N GLY A 32 -9.48 -4.10 11.94
CA GLY A 32 -10.01 -5.44 12.21
C GLY A 32 -9.52 -6.47 11.22
N ASN A 33 -9.70 -6.20 9.92
CA ASN A 33 -9.36 -7.14 8.86
C ASN A 33 -7.87 -7.54 8.87
N ILE A 34 -6.95 -6.58 9.05
CA ILE A 34 -5.51 -6.88 9.05
C ILE A 34 -5.10 -7.67 10.31
N LEU A 35 -5.71 -7.38 11.45
CA LEU A 35 -5.46 -8.09 12.70
C LEU A 35 -6.00 -9.53 12.67
N GLU A 36 -7.14 -9.73 12.02
CA GLU A 36 -7.78 -11.04 11.88
C GLU A 36 -6.99 -11.96 10.93
N ILE A 37 -6.63 -11.46 9.74
CA ILE A 37 -5.95 -12.28 8.73
C ILE A 37 -4.46 -12.49 9.05
N GLY A 38 -3.88 -11.61 9.88
CA GLY A 38 -2.49 -11.65 10.28
C GLY A 38 -1.48 -11.61 9.12
N GLU A 39 -0.22 -11.91 9.43
CA GLU A 39 0.87 -11.87 8.43
C GLU A 39 0.63 -12.80 7.23
N MET A 40 0.10 -14.00 7.48
CA MET A 40 -0.21 -14.96 6.43
C MET A 40 -1.26 -14.42 5.46
N GLY A 41 -2.34 -13.82 5.97
CA GLY A 41 -3.36 -13.21 5.14
C GLY A 41 -2.86 -12.02 4.34
N ILE A 42 -2.00 -11.18 4.92
CA ILE A 42 -1.33 -10.10 4.19
C ILE A 42 -0.51 -10.65 3.02
N SER A 43 0.18 -11.78 3.21
CA SER A 43 0.95 -12.42 2.13
C SER A 43 0.06 -12.88 0.97
N TYR A 44 -1.13 -13.43 1.26
CA TYR A 44 -2.10 -13.81 0.22
C TYR A 44 -2.62 -12.59 -0.54
N ARG A 45 -2.93 -11.48 0.16
CA ARG A 45 -3.34 -10.22 -0.49
C ARG A 45 -2.29 -9.70 -1.46
N ILE A 46 -1.00 -9.75 -1.09
CA ILE A 46 0.09 -9.39 -1.99
C ILE A 46 0.11 -10.32 -3.21
N ALA A 47 -0.03 -11.64 -3.01
CA ALA A 47 -0.03 -12.61 -4.11
C ALA A 47 -1.19 -12.39 -5.10
N GLU A 48 -2.38 -12.05 -4.62
CA GLU A 48 -3.53 -11.68 -5.46
C GLU A 48 -3.20 -10.46 -6.33
N LYS A 49 -2.60 -9.42 -5.73
CA LYS A 49 -2.22 -8.19 -6.44
C LYS A 49 -1.12 -8.42 -7.47
N VAL A 50 -0.11 -9.21 -7.14
CA VAL A 50 0.94 -9.62 -8.09
C VAL A 50 0.34 -10.40 -9.26
N SER A 51 -0.64 -11.27 -9.02
CA SER A 51 -1.31 -12.03 -10.08
C SER A 51 -2.10 -11.11 -11.03
N ARG A 52 -2.83 -10.12 -10.47
CA ARG A 52 -3.50 -9.07 -11.26
C ARG A 52 -2.49 -8.27 -12.07
N LEU A 53 -1.40 -7.82 -11.45
CA LEU A 53 -0.36 -7.04 -12.09
C LEU A 53 0.26 -7.79 -13.27
N LYS A 54 0.56 -9.09 -13.12
CA LYS A 54 1.05 -9.94 -14.23
C LYS A 54 0.08 -9.95 -15.41
N ASN A 55 -1.22 -10.11 -15.14
CA ASN A 55 -2.24 -10.11 -16.19
C ASN A 55 -2.34 -8.76 -16.91
N LEU A 56 -2.20 -7.64 -16.19
CA LEU A 56 -2.20 -6.30 -16.78
C LEU A 56 -0.96 -6.08 -17.66
N LEU A 57 0.23 -6.43 -17.17
CA LEU A 57 1.48 -6.28 -17.91
C LEU A 57 1.57 -7.14 -19.18
N GLN A 58 0.82 -8.25 -19.25
CA GLN A 58 0.76 -9.11 -20.42
C GLN A 58 -0.17 -8.59 -21.53
N LYS A 59 -1.07 -7.65 -21.21
CA LYS A 59 -1.96 -7.04 -22.19
C LYS A 59 -1.25 -5.85 -22.83
N SER A 60 -0.79 -6.02 -24.07
CA SER A 60 0.09 -5.09 -24.80
C SER A 60 -0.55 -3.76 -25.23
N ASP A 61 -1.85 -3.56 -25.00
CA ASP A 61 -2.60 -2.38 -25.47
C ASP A 61 -2.91 -1.44 -24.29
N SER A 62 -2.16 -0.34 -24.16
CA SER A 62 -2.32 0.65 -23.08
C SER A 62 -3.44 1.65 -23.40
N PRO A 63 -4.33 1.94 -22.43
CA PRO A 63 -4.15 3.13 -21.58
C PRO A 63 -4.52 2.92 -20.09
N GLU A 64 -4.35 1.71 -19.53
CA GLU A 64 -4.65 1.40 -18.12
C GLU A 64 -3.39 1.42 -17.21
N ASN A 65 -2.58 2.48 -17.28
CA ASN A 65 -1.43 2.63 -16.36
C ASN A 65 -1.87 2.83 -14.90
N GLU A 66 -2.99 3.54 -14.67
CA GLU A 66 -3.54 3.76 -13.32
C GLU A 66 -3.85 2.43 -12.58
N PRO A 67 -4.47 1.41 -13.22
CA PRO A 67 -4.60 0.07 -12.63
C PRO A 67 -3.28 -0.65 -12.27
N ILE A 68 -2.18 -0.36 -12.98
CA ILE A 68 -0.86 -0.94 -12.69
C ILE A 68 -0.24 -0.24 -11.48
N ASP A 69 -0.25 1.09 -11.47
CA ASP A 69 0.29 1.90 -10.37
C ASP A 69 -0.48 1.67 -9.06
N ASP A 70 -1.81 1.54 -9.14
CA ASP A 70 -2.66 1.12 -8.01
C ASP A 70 -2.23 -0.25 -7.46
N SER A 71 -1.88 -1.18 -8.35
CA SER A 71 -1.45 -2.53 -7.94
C SER A 71 -0.10 -2.48 -7.22
N TRP A 72 0.85 -1.69 -7.70
CA TRP A 72 2.13 -1.46 -7.03
C TRP A 72 1.96 -0.76 -5.68
N THR A 73 1.12 0.26 -5.62
CA THR A 73 0.77 1.01 -4.41
C THR A 73 0.19 0.08 -3.35
N ASP A 74 -0.79 -0.75 -3.71
CA ASP A 74 -1.39 -1.73 -2.81
C ASP A 74 -0.34 -2.73 -2.28
N ILE A 75 0.53 -3.25 -3.15
CA ILE A 75 1.60 -4.18 -2.76
C ILE A 75 2.54 -3.52 -1.74
N ALA A 76 2.96 -2.28 -2.00
CA ALA A 76 3.85 -1.53 -1.12
C ALA A 76 3.20 -1.25 0.24
N VAL A 77 1.94 -0.81 0.27
CA VAL A 77 1.18 -0.61 1.51
C VAL A 77 1.07 -1.92 2.30
N TYR A 78 0.72 -3.04 1.66
CA TYR A 78 0.64 -4.33 2.35
C TYR A 78 2.00 -4.80 2.89
N ALA A 79 3.08 -4.58 2.17
CA ALA A 79 4.43 -4.91 2.65
C ALA A 79 4.79 -4.10 3.92
N ILE A 80 4.44 -2.81 3.96
CA ILE A 80 4.63 -1.97 5.15
C ILE A 80 3.73 -2.46 6.30
N LEU A 81 2.45 -2.78 6.03
CA LEU A 81 1.54 -3.35 7.02
C LEU A 81 2.07 -4.67 7.60
N ALA A 82 2.66 -5.55 6.79
CA ALA A 82 3.31 -6.77 7.27
C ALA A 82 4.46 -6.46 8.25
N LYS A 83 5.33 -5.50 7.93
CA LYS A 83 6.40 -5.06 8.84
C LYS A 83 5.85 -4.46 10.14
N LEU A 84 4.79 -3.65 10.06
CA LEU A 84 4.14 -3.06 11.24
C LEU A 84 3.45 -4.14 12.09
N HIS A 85 2.83 -5.13 11.47
CA HIS A 85 2.21 -6.28 12.14
C HIS A 85 3.26 -7.12 12.87
N ARG A 86 4.37 -7.47 12.19
CA ARG A 86 5.49 -8.23 12.79
C ARG A 86 6.15 -7.52 13.95
N SER A 87 6.26 -6.19 13.90
CA SER A 87 6.83 -5.39 14.98
C SER A 87 5.87 -5.14 16.15
N GLY A 88 4.61 -5.58 16.06
CA GLY A 88 3.58 -5.31 17.07
C GLY A 88 3.06 -3.86 17.05
N LYS A 89 3.55 -3.01 16.15
CA LYS A 89 3.20 -1.58 16.09
C LYS A 89 1.79 -1.38 15.55
N PHE A 90 1.37 -2.17 14.56
CA PHE A 90 0.04 -2.06 13.98
C PHE A 90 -1.06 -2.34 15.03
N GLN A 91 -0.79 -3.25 15.96
CA GLN A 91 -1.68 -3.61 17.06
C GLN A 91 -1.77 -2.48 18.09
N LYS A 92 -0.62 -1.92 18.48
CA LYS A 92 -0.49 -1.01 19.65
C LYS A 92 -0.75 0.47 19.34
N LEU A 93 -0.50 0.92 18.11
CA LEU A 93 -0.53 2.34 17.77
C LEU A 93 -1.79 2.72 17.01
N GLU A 94 -2.31 3.91 17.26
CA GLU A 94 -3.45 4.48 16.53
C GLU A 94 -2.98 5.55 15.54
N VAL A 95 -3.75 5.74 14.47
CA VAL A 95 -3.55 6.87 13.55
C VAL A 95 -3.75 8.19 14.30
N ASN A 96 -2.89 9.17 14.03
CA ASN A 96 -2.98 10.50 14.61
C ASN A 96 -4.39 11.08 14.36
N PRO A 97 -5.13 11.54 15.39
CA PRO A 97 -6.48 12.09 15.24
C PRO A 97 -6.59 13.23 14.21
N LYS A 98 -5.50 13.97 13.95
CA LYS A 98 -5.45 15.03 12.93
C LYS A 98 -5.51 14.49 11.48
N ASN A 99 -5.21 13.21 11.30
CA ASN A 99 -5.17 12.52 10.02
C ASN A 99 -6.34 11.53 9.86
N LYS A 100 -7.28 11.51 10.80
CA LYS A 100 -8.50 10.70 10.70
C LYS A 100 -9.45 11.25 9.65
#